data_AF-A0A0G1JMR7-F1
#
_entry.id   AF-A0A0G1JMR7-F1
#
_cell.length_a   1.000
_cell.length_b   1.000
_cell.length_c   1.000
_cell.angle_alpha   90.00
_cell.angle_beta   90.00
_cell.angle_gamma   90.00
#
_symmetry.space_group_name_H-M   'P 1'
#
loop_
_entity.id
_entity.type
_entity.pdbx_description
1 polymer ?
#
loop_
_entity_poly.entity_id
_entity_poly.type
_entity_poly.pdbx_seq_one_letter_code
_entity_poly.pdbx_strand_id
1 'polypeptide(L)'
;MKLAIDDETKDWLTSFANGDARQAITLIEAAAHLYKDLSLDHLKDALQSKFLRFDKQGEEHFNTISSFLKSMRTGNVDASLYYLARMVAAGEDPLFIARRMVIFASEDVASPTALVVANAVFQA
;
A
#
# COMPACT_ATOMS: atom_id res chain seq x y z
N MET A 1 9.72 24.97 -4.65
CA MET A 1 10.49 25.21 -3.42
C MET A 1 11.85 24.54 -3.62
N LYS A 2 12.98 25.27 -3.60
CA LYS A 2 14.31 24.64 -3.66
C LYS A 2 14.69 24.26 -2.22
N LEU A 3 14.55 22.98 -1.88
CA LEU A 3 15.06 22.43 -0.63
C LEU A 3 16.52 22.05 -0.85
N ALA A 4 17.41 22.55 0.00
CA ALA A 4 18.81 22.14 0.00
C ALA A 4 18.94 20.82 0.74
N ILE A 5 19.69 19.89 0.16
CA ILE A 5 20.10 18.61 0.75
C ILE A 5 21.63 18.66 0.80
N ASP A 6 22.21 18.29 1.95
CA ASP A 6 23.66 18.11 2.07
C ASP A 6 24.11 16.78 1.43
N ASP A 7 25.42 16.67 1.15
CA ASP A 7 25.97 15.50 0.46
C ASP A 7 25.81 14.21 1.28
N GLU A 8 25.90 14.28 2.61
CA GLU A 8 25.72 13.13 3.50
C GLU A 8 24.29 12.57 3.42
N THR A 9 23.30 13.46 3.46
CA THR A 9 21.88 13.10 3.33
C THR A 9 21.59 12.51 1.96
N LYS A 10 22.24 13.03 0.91
CA LYS A 10 22.10 12.52 -0.45
C LYS A 10 22.67 11.11 -0.60
N ASP A 11 23.85 10.85 -0.03
CA ASP A 11 24.48 9.53 -0.07
C ASP A 11 23.66 8.50 0.71
N TRP A 12 23.13 8.90 1.87
CA TRP A 12 22.21 8.06 2.64
C TRP A 12 20.93 7.76 1.88
N LEU A 13 20.28 8.77 1.28
CA LEU A 13 19.05 8.61 0.51
C LEU A 13 19.26 7.70 -0.71
N THR A 14 20.41 7.84 -1.38
CA THR A 14 20.77 7.00 -2.53
C THR A 14 20.95 5.55 -2.10
N SER A 15 21.58 5.33 -0.94
CA SER A 15 21.75 4.00 -0.35
C SER A 15 20.40 3.39 0.07
N PHE A 16 19.52 4.19 0.67
CA PHE A 16 18.16 3.78 1.04
C PHE A 16 17.32 3.39 -0.18
N ALA A 17 17.37 4.19 -1.24
CA ALA A 17 16.57 3.98 -2.45
C ALA A 17 16.98 2.71 -3.21
N ASN A 18 18.23 2.26 -3.04
CA ASN A 18 18.77 1.01 -3.61
C ASN A 18 18.43 0.83 -5.11
N GLY A 19 18.50 1.92 -5.88
CA GLY A 19 18.20 1.94 -7.32
C GLY A 19 16.73 2.17 -7.70
N ASP A 20 15.77 2.17 -6.77
CA ASP A 20 14.38 2.59 -7.03
C ASP A 20 14.18 4.07 -6.69
N ALA A 21 14.27 4.92 -7.71
CA ALA A 21 14.08 6.35 -7.58
C ALA A 21 12.69 6.74 -7.02
N ARG A 22 11.67 5.89 -7.18
CA ARG A 22 10.34 6.17 -6.62
C ARG A 22 10.36 6.14 -5.09
N GLN A 23 11.15 5.26 -4.48
CA GLN A 23 11.30 5.22 -3.03
C GLN A 23 11.95 6.49 -2.48
N ALA A 24 12.98 7.00 -3.18
CA ALA A 24 13.63 8.26 -2.83
C ALA A 24 12.64 9.43 -2.91
N ILE A 25 11.91 9.56 -4.03
CA ILE A 25 10.94 10.64 -4.26
C ILE A 25 9.85 10.60 -3.18
N THR A 26 9.29 9.41 -2.92
CA THR A 26 8.22 9.26 -1.93
C THR A 26 8.69 9.67 -0.53
N LEU A 27 9.93 9.33 -0.15
CA LEU A 27 10.46 9.71 1.15
C LEU A 27 10.72 11.22 1.25
N ILE A 28 11.25 11.83 0.19
CA ILE A 28 11.42 13.28 0.10
C ILE A 28 10.08 14.00 0.23
N GLU A 29 9.05 13.54 -0.48
CA GLU A 29 7.71 14.15 -0.43
C GLU A 29 7.10 14.03 0.96
N ALA A 30 7.21 12.86 1.60
CA ALA A 30 6.75 12.65 2.97
C ALA A 30 7.46 13.59 3.96
N ALA A 31 8.79 13.71 3.87
CA ALA A 31 9.57 14.60 4.72
C ALA A 31 9.25 16.08 4.46
N ALA A 32 9.13 16.50 3.20
CA ALA A 32 8.77 17.87 2.83
C ALA A 32 7.35 18.27 3.26
N HIS A 33 6.46 17.29 3.45
CA HIS A 33 5.11 17.53 3.95
C HIS A 33 5.06 17.69 5.48
N LEU A 34 6.02 17.11 6.19
CA LEU A 34 6.12 17.14 7.66
C LEU A 34 7.07 18.23 8.18
N TYR A 35 8.12 18.53 7.42
CA TYR A 35 9.24 19.38 7.81
C TYR A 35 9.53 20.45 6.75
N LYS A 36 10.20 21.54 7.16
CA LYS A 36 10.56 22.64 6.25
C LYS A 36 11.89 22.45 5.54
N ASP A 37 12.68 21.47 5.97
CA ASP A 37 14.03 21.15 5.53
C ASP A 37 14.25 19.62 5.48
N LEU A 38 15.11 19.19 4.56
CA LEU A 38 15.38 17.77 4.28
C LEU A 38 16.70 17.32 4.93
N SER A 39 16.79 17.41 6.25
CA SER A 39 17.93 16.85 7.00
C SER A 39 17.84 15.32 7.05
N LEU A 40 18.98 14.66 7.29
CA LEU A 40 19.05 13.21 7.47
C LEU A 40 18.10 12.70 8.55
N ASP A 41 17.99 13.41 9.67
CA ASP A 41 17.12 13.03 10.79
C ASP A 41 15.63 13.15 10.40
N HIS A 42 15.25 14.21 9.71
CA HIS A 42 13.88 14.37 9.22
C HIS A 42 13.48 13.31 8.21
N LEU A 43 14.41 12.86 7.34
CA LEU A 43 14.15 11.74 6.43
C LEU A 43 13.97 10.43 7.20
N LYS A 44 14.78 10.17 8.23
CA LYS A 44 14.64 8.97 9.07
C LYS A 44 13.31 8.98 9.84
N ASP A 45 12.92 10.12 10.38
CA ASP A 45 11.65 10.27 11.10
C ASP A 45 10.45 10.14 10.16
N ALA A 46 10.53 10.75 8.97
CA ALA A 46 9.51 10.59 7.93
C ALA A 46 9.37 9.12 7.51
N LEU A 47 10.49 8.40 7.37
CA LEU A 47 10.49 6.96 7.06
C LEU A 47 9.77 6.14 8.13
N GLN A 48 10.05 6.40 9.42
CA GLN A 48 9.37 5.73 10.53
C GLN A 48 7.87 6.07 10.57
N SER A 49 7.51 7.32 10.30
CA SER A 49 6.11 7.76 10.24
C SER A 49 5.34 7.10 9.09
N LYS A 50 6.01 6.81 7.95
CA LYS A 50 5.44 6.14 6.78
C LYS A 50 5.08 4.69 7.08
N PHE A 51 5.89 3.97 7.87
CA PHE A 51 5.55 2.61 8.29
C PHE A 51 4.28 2.56 9.17
N LEU A 52 3.97 3.64 9.89
CA LEU A 52 2.73 3.76 10.66
C LEU A 52 1.52 4.21 9.82
N ARG A 53 1.75 4.85 8.68
CA ARG A 53 0.70 5.37 7.81
C ARG A 53 0.54 4.46 6.60
N PHE A 54 -0.31 3.45 6.75
CA PHE A 54 -0.99 2.89 5.59
C PHE A 54 -1.62 4.05 4.82
N ASP A 55 -1.08 4.32 3.64
CA ASP A 55 -1.55 5.39 2.79
C ASP A 55 -2.81 4.92 2.05
N LYS A 56 -3.97 5.19 2.64
CA LYS A 56 -5.29 4.87 2.09
C LYS A 56 -5.54 5.49 0.71
N GLN A 57 -4.77 6.49 0.29
CA GLN A 57 -4.92 7.16 -1.01
C GLN A 57 -3.71 6.96 -1.94
N GLY A 58 -2.72 6.16 -1.53
CA GLY A 58 -1.46 6.01 -2.25
C GLY A 58 -1.18 4.60 -2.79
N GLU A 59 0.11 4.34 -3.03
CA GLU A 59 0.60 3.11 -3.67
C GLU A 59 0.27 1.85 -2.86
N GLU A 60 0.29 1.92 -1.52
CA GLU A 60 0.03 0.77 -0.65
C GLU A 60 -1.43 0.29 -0.71
N HIS A 61 -2.40 1.18 -0.89
CA HIS A 61 -3.80 0.81 -1.12
C HIS A 61 -3.91 -0.11 -2.36
N PHE A 62 -3.38 0.36 -3.49
CA PHE A 62 -3.42 -0.37 -4.76
C PHE A 62 -2.53 -1.63 -4.74
N ASN A 63 -1.36 -1.58 -4.12
CA ASN A 63 -0.46 -2.73 -4.00
C ASN A 63 -1.08 -3.83 -3.14
N THR A 64 -1.70 -3.47 -2.02
CA THR A 64 -2.29 -4.44 -1.09
C THR A 64 -3.49 -5.14 -1.72
N ILE A 65 -4.42 -4.39 -2.32
CA ILE A 65 -5.59 -5.00 -2.98
C ILE A 65 -5.18 -5.83 -4.21
N SER A 66 -4.17 -5.39 -4.96
CA SER A 66 -3.67 -6.16 -6.10
C SER A 66 -3.06 -7.49 -5.66
N SER A 67 -2.25 -7.47 -4.59
CA SER A 67 -1.65 -8.68 -4.01
C SER A 67 -2.71 -9.63 -3.43
N PHE A 68 -3.74 -9.08 -2.77
CA PHE A 68 -4.90 -9.84 -2.32
C PHE A 68 -5.56 -10.62 -3.47
N LEU A 69 -5.97 -9.94 -4.55
CA LEU A 69 -6.64 -10.60 -5.69
C LEU A 69 -5.73 -11.60 -6.41
N LYS A 70 -4.44 -11.29 -6.58
CA LYS A 70 -3.46 -12.21 -7.17
C LYS A 70 -3.29 -13.47 -6.33
N SER A 71 -3.22 -13.33 -5.01
CA SER A 71 -3.12 -14.48 -4.11
C SER A 71 -4.36 -15.37 -4.15
N MET A 72 -5.56 -14.79 -4.28
CA MET A 72 -6.79 -15.57 -4.49
C MET A 72 -6.76 -16.30 -5.83
N ARG A 73 -6.29 -15.65 -6.91
CA ARG A 73 -6.16 -16.27 -8.24
C ARG A 73 -5.22 -17.46 -8.24
N THR A 74 -4.14 -17.41 -7.47
CA THR A 74 -3.18 -18.52 -7.35
C THR A 74 -3.59 -19.56 -6.31
N GLY A 75 -4.73 -19.37 -5.61
CA GLY A 75 -5.22 -20.28 -4.58
C GLY A 75 -4.42 -20.27 -3.28
N ASN A 76 -3.59 -19.25 -3.04
CA ASN A 76 -2.79 -19.13 -1.81
C ASN A 76 -3.61 -18.47 -0.70
N VAL A 77 -4.28 -19.31 0.10
CA VAL A 77 -5.20 -18.88 1.17
C VAL A 77 -4.49 -18.06 2.25
N ASP A 78 -3.30 -18.49 2.70
CA ASP A 78 -2.55 -17.79 3.75
C ASP A 78 -2.19 -16.36 3.33
N ALA A 79 -1.71 -16.19 2.09
CA ALA A 79 -1.40 -14.89 1.54
C ALA A 79 -2.66 -14.02 1.36
N SER A 80 -3.78 -14.62 0.93
CA SER A 80 -5.06 -13.90 0.82
C SER A 80 -5.53 -13.37 2.17
N LEU A 81 -5.50 -14.20 3.21
CA LEU A 81 -5.87 -13.80 4.56
C LEU A 81 -4.91 -12.74 5.12
N TYR A 82 -3.62 -12.85 4.84
CA TYR A 82 -2.64 -11.83 5.23
C TYR A 82 -2.96 -10.45 4.64
N TYR A 83 -3.15 -10.36 3.33
CA TYR A 83 -3.44 -9.08 2.68
C TYR A 83 -4.81 -8.52 3.08
N LEU A 84 -5.82 -9.38 3.27
CA LEU A 84 -7.10 -8.98 3.83
C LEU A 84 -6.95 -8.38 5.23
N ALA A 85 -6.25 -9.07 6.12
CA ALA A 85 -5.99 -8.60 7.48
C ALA A 85 -5.24 -7.26 7.48
N ARG A 86 -4.26 -7.08 6.58
CA ARG A 86 -3.58 -5.78 6.43
C ARG A 86 -4.54 -4.66 6.04
N MET A 87 -5.41 -4.88 5.05
CA MET A 87 -6.39 -3.87 4.62
C MET A 87 -7.35 -3.52 5.76
N VAL A 88 -7.83 -4.53 6.50
CA VAL A 88 -8.73 -4.33 7.65
C VAL A 88 -8.03 -3.57 8.78
N ALA A 89 -6.82 -3.99 9.17
CA ALA A 89 -6.06 -3.35 10.24
C ALA A 89 -5.69 -1.89 9.90
N ALA A 90 -5.49 -1.61 8.61
CA ALA A 90 -5.26 -0.28 8.11
C ALA A 90 -6.52 0.60 8.03
N GLY A 91 -7.72 0.01 8.18
CA GLY A 91 -8.99 0.70 8.09
C GLY A 91 -9.40 1.05 6.65
N GLU A 92 -9.03 0.21 5.68
CA GLU A 92 -9.60 0.25 4.33
C GLU A 92 -11.14 0.20 4.37
N ASP A 93 -11.81 0.84 3.41
CA ASP A 93 -13.27 0.76 3.31
C ASP A 93 -13.70 -0.71 3.08
N PRO A 94 -14.45 -1.35 3.99
CA PRO A 94 -14.91 -2.73 3.79
C PRO A 94 -15.72 -2.89 2.50
N LEU A 95 -16.50 -1.87 2.11
CA LEU A 95 -17.24 -1.91 0.86
C LEU A 95 -16.31 -1.86 -0.35
N PHE A 96 -15.14 -1.23 -0.25
CA PHE A 96 -14.14 -1.29 -1.31
C PHE A 96 -13.62 -2.72 -1.49
N ILE A 97 -13.26 -3.40 -0.41
CA ILE A 97 -12.79 -4.80 -0.47
C ILE A 97 -13.88 -5.69 -1.06
N ALA A 98 -15.12 -5.56 -0.58
CA ALA A 98 -16.24 -6.37 -1.04
C ALA A 98 -16.57 -6.14 -2.53
N ARG A 99 -16.53 -4.89 -3.05
CA ARG A 99 -16.67 -4.61 -4.50
C ARG A 99 -15.62 -5.35 -5.32
N ARG A 100 -14.36 -5.38 -4.86
CA ARG A 100 -13.28 -6.08 -5.56
C ARG A 100 -13.46 -7.59 -5.54
N MET A 101 -14.03 -8.15 -4.47
CA MET A 101 -14.41 -9.57 -4.41
C MET A 101 -15.54 -9.91 -5.39
N VAL A 102 -16.54 -9.05 -5.56
CA VAL A 102 -17.62 -9.25 -6.55
C VAL A 102 -17.05 -9.30 -7.97
N ILE A 103 -16.18 -8.37 -8.33
CA ILE A 103 -15.50 -8.35 -9.64
C ILE A 103 -14.68 -9.63 -9.82
N PHE A 104 -13.84 -9.99 -8.85
CA PHE A 104 -13.02 -11.19 -8.89
C PHE A 104 -13.86 -12.47 -9.06
N ALA A 105 -14.96 -12.60 -8.32
CA ALA A 105 -15.87 -13.74 -8.44
C ALA A 105 -16.49 -13.87 -9.84
N SER A 106 -16.68 -12.75 -10.55
CA SER A 106 -17.22 -12.74 -11.91
C SER A 106 -16.18 -13.00 -13.02
N GLU A 107 -14.91 -12.66 -12.78
CA GLU A 107 -13.85 -12.72 -13.80
C GLU A 107 -12.95 -13.95 -13.66
N ASP A 108 -12.62 -14.35 -12.43
CA ASP A 108 -11.52 -15.26 -12.13
C ASP A 108 -11.95 -16.59 -11.50
N VAL A 109 -13.25 -16.78 -11.18
CA VAL A 109 -13.73 -17.97 -10.45
C VAL A 109 -14.77 -18.74 -11.25
N ALA A 110 -14.44 -19.98 -11.63
CA ALA A 110 -15.32 -20.87 -12.39
C ALA A 110 -16.40 -21.59 -11.53
N SER A 111 -16.84 -20.99 -10.42
CA SER A 111 -17.85 -21.55 -9.52
C SER A 111 -19.18 -20.78 -9.63
N PRO A 112 -20.31 -21.44 -9.94
CA PRO A 112 -21.62 -20.78 -10.04
C PRO A 112 -22.06 -20.06 -8.76
N THR A 113 -21.55 -20.47 -7.60
CA THR A 113 -21.93 -19.88 -6.30
C THR A 113 -21.01 -18.73 -5.88
N ALA A 114 -19.86 -18.52 -6.54
CA ALA A 114 -18.88 -17.52 -6.12
C ALA A 114 -19.47 -16.10 -6.10
N LEU A 115 -20.19 -15.72 -7.16
CA LEU A 115 -20.81 -14.40 -7.25
C LEU A 115 -21.94 -14.22 -6.22
N VAL A 116 -22.69 -15.28 -5.91
CA VAL A 116 -23.74 -15.26 -4.89
C VAL A 116 -23.13 -14.98 -3.51
N VAL A 117 -22.05 -15.69 -3.15
CA VAL A 117 -21.35 -15.48 -1.89
C VAL A 117 -20.75 -14.09 -1.80
N ALA A 118 -20.09 -13.62 -2.88
CA ALA A 118 -19.51 -12.27 -2.91
C ALA A 118 -20.56 -11.17 -2.75
N ASN A 119 -21.73 -11.30 -3.39
CA ASN A 119 -22.84 -10.37 -3.24
C ASN A 119 -23.44 -10.40 -1.83
N ALA A 120 -23.57 -11.59 -1.21
CA ALA A 120 -24.05 -11.70 0.16
C ALA A 120 -23.11 -10.98 1.15
N VAL A 121 -21.78 -11.08 0.95
CA VAL A 121 -20.79 -10.34 1.75
C VAL A 121 -20.90 -8.82 1.51
N PHE A 122 -21.10 -8.39 0.27
CA PHE A 122 -21.24 -6.96 -0.06
C PHE A 122 -22.48 -6.31 0.59
N GLN A 123 -23.52 -7.08 0.86
CA GLN A 123 -24.79 -6.61 1.44
C GLN A 123 -24.86 -6.72 2.97
N ALA A 124 -23.90 -7.40 3.60
CA ALA A 124 -23.85 -7.61 5.06
C ALA A 124 -23.40 -6.35 5.80
#